data_AF-W1EWC3-F1
#
_entry.id   AF-W1EWC3-F1
#
_cell.length_a   1.000
_cell.length_b   1.000
_cell.length_c   1.000
_cell.angle_alpha   90.00
_cell.angle_beta   90.00
_cell.angle_gamma   90.00
#
_symmetry.space_group_name_H-M   'P 1'
#
loop_
_entity.id
_entity.type
_entity.pdbx_description
1 polymer ?
#
loop_
_entity_poly.entity_id
_entity_poly.type
_entity_poly.pdbx_seq_one_letter_code
_entity_poly.pdbx_strand_id
1 'polypeptide(L)' 'MTKKRIFIRLLECDDPDLFNWLMNHGKPADAELEMMVRLIQTRNRERGPVAI' A
#
# COMPACT_ATOMS: atom_id res chain seq x y z
N MET A 1 -13.33 6.67 4.74
CA MET A 1 -12.89 7.91 4.04
C MET A 1 -12.86 7.74 2.52
N THR A 2 -12.58 8.78 1.72
CA THR A 2 -12.31 8.62 0.27
C THR A 2 -10.96 7.94 0.05
N LYS A 3 -10.82 7.09 -0.99
CA LYS A 3 -9.57 6.35 -1.28
C LYS A 3 -8.33 7.25 -1.35
N LYS A 4 -8.46 8.44 -1.96
CA LYS A 4 -7.36 9.42 -2.05
C LYS A 4 -6.87 9.89 -0.68
N ARG A 5 -7.77 10.06 0.29
CA ARG A 5 -7.40 10.51 1.65
C ARG A 5 -6.66 9.42 2.42
N ILE A 6 -7.06 8.16 2.25
CA ILE A 6 -6.37 7.01 2.84
C ILE A 6 -4.98 6.85 2.22
N PHE A 7 -4.83 7.11 0.92
CA PHE A 7 -3.54 7.10 0.26
C PHE A 7 -2.60 8.19 0.80
N ILE A 8 -3.09 9.42 1.01
CA ILE A 8 -2.29 10.48 1.62
C ILE A 8 -1.84 10.07 3.04
N ARG A 9 -2.75 9.53 3.86
CA ARG A 9 -2.40 8.99 5.19
C ARG A 9 -1.37 7.87 5.14
N LEU A 10 -1.43 7.02 4.12
CA LEU A 10 -0.44 5.95 3.92
C LEU A 10 0.95 6.56 3.66
N LEU A 11 1.04 7.62 2.87
CA LEU A 11 2.31 8.30 2.58
C LEU A 11 2.91 9.05 3.79
N GLU A 12 2.16 9.21 4.89
CA GLU A 12 2.66 9.77 6.15
C GLU A 12 3.38 8.72 7.03
N CYS A 13 3.28 7.43 6.69
CA CYS A 13 3.99 6.36 7.40
C CYS A 13 5.47 6.29 7.00
N ASP A 14 6.29 5.71 7.89
CA ASP A 14 7.72 5.56 7.65
C ASP A 14 8.01 4.61 6.48
N ASP A 15 9.03 4.93 5.68
CA ASP A 15 9.43 4.15 4.49
C ASP A 15 9.69 2.65 4.78
N PRO A 16 10.35 2.25 5.90
CA PRO A 16 10.54 0.84 6.22
C PRO A 16 9.22 0.09 6.40
N ASP A 17 8.23 0.72 7.04
CA ASP A 17 6.92 0.11 7.26
C ASP A 17 6.15 -0.03 5.94
N LEU A 18 6.19 1.00 5.09
CA LEU A 18 5.60 0.94 3.75
C LEU A 18 6.20 -0.18 2.91
N PHE A 19 7.53 -0.32 2.93
CA PHE A 19 8.22 -1.38 2.21
C PHE A 19 7.85 -2.76 2.75
N ASN A 20 7.84 -2.92 4.08
CA ASN A 20 7.45 -4.15 4.75
C ASN A 20 6.03 -4.58 4.36
N TRP A 21 5.06 -3.67 4.44
CA TRP A 21 3.66 -3.97 4.09
C TRP A 21 3.49 -4.30 2.61
N LEU A 22 4.15 -3.55 1.72
CA LEU A 22 4.10 -3.82 0.27
C LEU A 22 4.72 -5.17 -0.10
N MET A 23 5.74 -5.62 0.65
CA MET A 23 6.38 -6.93 0.50
C MET A 23 5.64 -8.07 1.23
N ASN A 24 4.48 -7.82 1.84
CA ASN A 24 3.74 -8.77 2.69
C ASN A 24 4.49 -9.20 3.96
N HIS A 25 5.47 -8.43 4.39
CA HIS A 25 6.20 -8.62 5.64
C HIS A 25 5.50 -7.82 6.75
N GLY A 26 4.43 -8.38 7.30
CA GLY A 26 3.57 -7.70 8.26
C GLY A 26 2.42 -6.93 7.60
N LYS A 27 1.64 -6.21 8.42
CA LYS A 27 0.47 -5.45 7.97
C LYS A 27 0.26 -4.22 8.85
N PRO A 28 -0.31 -3.13 8.31
CA PRO A 28 -0.68 -1.99 9.14
C PRO A 28 -1.79 -2.37 10.13
N ALA A 29 -1.79 -1.74 11.30
CA ALA A 29 -2.82 -1.94 12.31
C ALA A 29 -4.17 -1.30 11.91
N ASP A 30 -4.12 -0.24 11.10
CA ASP A 30 -5.31 0.45 10.58
C ASP A 30 -5.88 -0.32 9.36
N ALA A 31 -7.13 -0.76 9.48
CA ALA A 31 -7.83 -1.50 8.43
C ALA A 31 -8.03 -0.71 7.12
N GLU A 32 -8.14 0.63 7.19
CA GLU A 32 -8.19 1.47 5.98
C GLU A 32 -6.84 1.44 5.24
N LEU A 33 -5.72 1.49 5.98
CA LEU A 33 -4.38 1.39 5.40
C LEU A 33 -4.12 -0.01 4.82
N GLU A 34 -4.55 -1.07 5.52
CA GLU A 34 -4.43 -2.46 5.02
C GLU A 34 -5.15 -2.62 3.68
N MET A 35 -6.37 -2.07 3.59
CA MET A 35 -7.15 -2.07 2.36
C MET A 35 -6.44 -1.32 1.23
N MET A 36 -5.80 -0.18 1.53
CA MET A 36 -5.05 0.60 0.54
C MET A 36 -3.80 -0.16 0.05
N VAL A 37 -3.03 -0.77 0.95
CA VAL A 37 -1.86 -1.59 0.59
C VAL A 37 -2.27 -2.72 -0.34
N ARG A 38 -3.35 -3.45 -0.01
CA ARG A 38 -3.88 -4.52 -0.87
C ARG A 38 -4.33 -4.00 -2.23
N LEU A 39 -4.97 -2.83 -2.28
CA LEU A 39 -5.38 -2.20 -3.53
C LEU A 39 -4.17 -1.88 -4.43
N ILE A 40 -3.09 -1.34 -3.85
CA ILE A 40 -1.84 -1.04 -4.57
C ILE A 40 -1.21 -2.33 -5.10
N GLN A 41 -1.09 -3.36 -4.28
CA GLN A 41 -0.53 -4.66 -4.68
C GLN A 41 -1.30 -5.30 -5.83
N THR A 42 -2.63 -5.26 -5.78
CA THR A 42 -3.49 -5.79 -6.86
C THR A 42 -3.27 -5.02 -8.15
N ARG A 43 -3.31 -3.68 -8.11
CA ARG A 43 -3.10 -2.84 -9.30
C ARG A 43 -1.71 -2.98 -9.91
N ASN A 44 -0.68 -3.08 -9.08
CA ASN A 44 0.70 -3.27 -9.54
C ASN A 44 0.87 -4.64 -10.21
N ARG A 45 0.21 -5.69 -9.68
CA ARG A 45 0.21 -7.02 -10.28
C ARG A 45 -0.51 -7.05 -11.64
N GLU A 46 -1.66 -6.39 -11.72
CA GLU A 46 -2.44 -6.25 -12.97
C GLU A 46 -1.69 -5.45 -14.03
N ARG A 47 -0.93 -4.42 -13.64
CA ARG A 47 -0.11 -3.62 -14.56
C ARG A 47 0.98 -4.45 -15.24
N GLY A 48 1.39 -5.55 -14.64
CA GLY A 48 2.49 -6.38 -15.11
C GLY A 48 3.86 -5.77 -14.79
N PRO A 49 4.95 -6.46 -15.16
CA PRO A 49 6.31 -5.95 -14.97
C PRO A 49 6.46 -4.63 -15.73
N VAL A 50 6.88 -3.58 -15.03
CA VAL A 50 7.39 -2.39 -15.70
C VAL A 50 8.74 -2.78 -16.26
N ALA A 51 8.78 -3.08 -17.56
CA ALA A 51 10.04 -3.21 -18.27
C ALA A 51 10.79 -1.86 -18.14
N ILE A 52 12.00 -1.94 -17.59
CA ILE A 52 12.95 -0.82 -17.49
C ILE A 52 13.69 -0.72 -18.82
#